data_AF-W6V6F7-F1
#
_entry.id   AF-W6V6F7-F1
#
_cell.length_a   1.000
_cell.length_b   1.000
_cell.length_c   1.000
_cell.angle_alpha   90.00
_cell.angle_beta   90.00
_cell.angle_gamma   90.00
#
_symmetry.space_group_name_H-M   'P 1'
#
loop_
_entity.id
_entity.type
_entity.pdbx_description
1 polymer ?
#
loop_
_entity_poly.entity_id
_entity_poly.type
_entity_poly.pdbx_seq_one_letter_code
_entity_poly.pdbx_strand_id
1 'polypeptide(L)' 'MVIDTEANPQDILEAALQRVRAASQLLETLHCQCFKNGDVQDIPHITHALYLLTQDGCDLLVVAQQQMMGWKAPA' A
#
# COMPACT_ATOMS: atom_id res chain seq x y z
N MET A 1 -5.72 3.83 -10.10
CA MET A 1 -6.79 3.40 -9.17
C MET A 1 -7.60 4.64 -8.79
N VAL A 2 -8.91 4.55 -8.64
CA VAL A 2 -9.74 5.68 -8.20
C VAL A 2 -10.01 5.50 -6.71
N ILE A 3 -9.62 6.47 -5.88
CA ILE A 3 -9.91 6.46 -4.45
C ILE A 3 -11.28 7.10 -4.26
N ASP A 4 -12.16 6.42 -3.53
CA ASP A 4 -13.43 7.00 -3.10
C ASP A 4 -13.16 8.06 -2.02
N THR A 5 -13.05 9.32 -2.45
CA THR A 5 -12.81 10.46 -1.57
C THR A 5 -14.05 10.90 -0.78
N GLU A 6 -15.20 10.25 -0.96
CA GLU A 6 -16.42 10.52 -0.19
C GLU A 6 -16.59 9.53 0.99
N ALA A 7 -15.77 8.48 1.03
CA ALA A 7 -15.73 7.53 2.15
C ALA A 7 -15.28 8.21 3.46
N ASN A 8 -15.69 7.64 4.59
CA ASN A 8 -15.28 8.10 5.92
C ASN A 8 -13.73 8.08 6.01
N PRO A 9 -13.08 9.18 6.43
CA PRO A 9 -11.61 9.27 6.50
C PRO A 9 -10.96 8.16 7.32
N GLN A 10 -11.68 7.66 8.33
CA GLN A 10 -11.21 6.56 9.18
C GLN A 10 -11.18 5.22 8.43
N ASP A 11 -12.14 4.98 7.53
CA ASP A 11 -12.16 3.78 6.68
C ASP A 11 -11.07 3.84 5.61
N ILE A 12 -10.80 5.03 5.04
CA ILE A 12 -9.69 5.26 4.12
C ILE A 12 -8.34 5.02 4.82
N LEU A 13 -8.19 5.52 6.05
CA LEU A 13 -6.99 5.27 6.86
C LEU A 13 -6.78 3.78 7.14
N GLU A 14 -7.83 3.07 7.53
CA GLU A 14 -7.76 1.63 7.80
C GLU A 14 -7.40 0.85 6.52
N ALA A 15 -7.99 1.22 5.38
CA ALA A 15 -7.67 0.64 4.08
C ALA A 15 -6.19 0.88 3.69
N ALA A 16 -5.66 2.06 4.01
CA ALA A 16 -4.26 2.40 3.80
C ALA A 16 -3.33 1.54 4.69
N LEU A 17 -3.67 1.42 5.98
CA LEU A 17 -2.94 0.58 6.94
C LEU A 17 -2.92 -0.88 6.51
N GLN A 18 -4.04 -1.40 5.99
CA GLN A 18 -4.10 -2.78 5.50
C GLN A 18 -3.14 -3.02 4.33
N ARG A 19 -3.04 -2.08 3.38
CA ARG A 19 -2.12 -2.20 2.24
C ARG A 19 -0.65 -2.13 2.65
N VAL A 20 -0.31 -1.24 3.58
CA VAL A 20 1.06 -1.18 4.13
C VAL A 20 1.41 -2.46 4.90
N ARG A 21 0.47 -3.02 5.65
CA ARG A 21 0.66 -4.32 6.32
C ARG A 21 0.83 -5.45 5.31
N ALA A 22 0.01 -5.51 4.28
CA ALA A 22 0.12 -6.51 3.22
C ALA A 22 1.46 -6.41 2.49
N ALA A 23 1.93 -5.19 2.19
CA ALA A 23 3.27 -4.97 1.62
C ALA A 23 4.36 -5.48 2.58
N SER A 24 4.25 -5.19 3.88
CA SER A 24 5.23 -5.66 4.88
C SER A 24 5.28 -7.19 4.97
N GLN A 25 4.13 -7.86 4.99
CA GLN A 25 4.04 -9.33 5.01
C GLN A 25 4.59 -9.96 3.73
N LEU A 26 4.33 -9.33 2.58
CA LEU A 26 4.86 -9.78 1.30
C LEU A 26 6.38 -9.58 1.22
N LEU A 27 6.91 -8.52 1.82
CA LEU A 27 8.35 -8.24 1.88
C LEU A 27 9.07 -9.25 2.78
N GLU A 28 8.47 -9.60 3.92
CA GLU A 28 8.97 -10.68 4.78
C GLU A 28 9.00 -12.02 4.05
N THR A 29 7.95 -12.31 3.26
CA THR A 29 7.89 -13.51 2.41
C THR A 29 9.00 -13.51 1.37
N LEU A 30 9.18 -12.40 0.63
CA LEU A 30 10.24 -12.25 -0.36
C LEU A 30 11.62 -12.42 0.28
N HIS A 31 11.86 -11.77 1.41
CA HIS A 31 13.10 -11.87 2.16
C HIS A 31 13.38 -13.34 2.51
N CYS A 32 12.42 -14.07 3.05
CA CYS A 32 12.57 -15.49 3.38
C CYS A 32 12.81 -16.37 2.15
N GLN A 33 12.13 -16.12 1.03
CA GLN A 33 12.23 -16.92 -0.19
C GLN A 33 13.55 -16.70 -0.94
N CYS A 34 14.07 -15.48 -0.99
CA CYS A 34 15.36 -15.16 -1.62
C CYS A 34 16.53 -15.97 -1.05
N PHE A 35 16.45 -16.42 0.21
CA PHE A 35 17.50 -17.22 0.86
C PHE A 35 17.29 -18.74 0.80
N LYS A 36 16.12 -19.24 0.37
CA LYS A 36 15.71 -20.64 0.58
C LYS A 36 15.27 -21.43 -0.66
N ASN A 37 15.52 -20.93 -1.87
CA ASN A 37 15.06 -21.48 -3.18
C ASN A 37 13.83 -20.78 -3.80
N GLY A 38 13.65 -19.47 -3.59
CA GLY A 38 12.68 -18.72 -4.39
C GLY A 38 13.00 -18.84 -5.88
N ASP A 39 12.00 -19.10 -6.72
CA ASP A 39 12.19 -19.02 -8.16
C ASP A 39 12.58 -17.57 -8.47
N VAL A 40 13.74 -17.37 -9.10
CA VAL A 40 14.25 -16.04 -9.44
C VAL A 40 13.25 -15.31 -10.35
N GLN A 41 12.38 -16.06 -11.04
CA GLN A 41 11.29 -15.53 -11.86
C GLN A 41 10.14 -14.92 -11.05
N ASP A 42 9.95 -15.33 -9.80
CA ASP A 42 8.90 -14.77 -8.92
C ASP A 42 9.32 -13.42 -8.31
N ILE A 43 10.62 -13.16 -8.21
CA ILE A 43 11.15 -11.94 -7.56
C ILE A 43 10.62 -10.66 -8.22
N PRO A 44 10.62 -10.49 -9.56
CA PRO A 44 10.03 -9.31 -10.20
C PRO A 44 8.54 -9.17 -9.94
N HIS A 45 7.78 -10.27 -9.92
CA HIS A 45 6.34 -10.24 -9.68
C HIS A 45 6.01 -9.83 -8.25
N ILE A 46 6.71 -10.41 -7.28
CA ILE A 46 6.55 -10.07 -5.86
C ILE A 46 7.01 -8.63 -5.60
N THR A 47 8.12 -8.21 -6.20
CA THR A 47 8.61 -6.82 -6.10
C THR A 47 7.63 -5.83 -6.72
N HIS A 48 7.00 -6.18 -7.84
CA HIS A 48 5.97 -5.34 -8.45
C HIS A 48 4.71 -5.25 -7.58
N ALA A 49 4.25 -6.36 -7.01
CA ALA A 49 3.13 -6.37 -6.07
C ALA A 49 3.44 -5.54 -4.80
N LEU A 50 4.66 -5.62 -4.29
CA LEU A 50 5.14 -4.76 -3.19
C LEU A 50 5.07 -3.29 -3.54
N TYR A 51 5.55 -2.92 -4.73
CA TYR A 51 5.50 -1.55 -5.21
C TYR A 51 4.05 -1.04 -5.28
N LEU A 52 3.15 -1.81 -5.89
CA LEU A 52 1.74 -1.43 -6.03
C LEU A 52 1.04 -1.28 -4.67
N LEU A 53 1.21 -2.24 -3.76
CA LEU A 53 0.61 -2.16 -2.41
C LEU A 53 1.14 -0.97 -1.62
N THR A 54 2.44 -0.67 -1.75
CA THR A 54 3.06 0.47 -1.07
C THR A 54 2.53 1.79 -1.64
N GLN A 55 2.51 1.92 -2.97
CA GLN A 55 1.99 3.11 -3.65
C GLN A 55 0.52 3.36 -3.30
N ASP A 56 -0.30 2.31 -3.38
CA ASP A 56 -1.73 2.35 -3.06
C ASP A 56 -1.96 2.75 -1.58
N GLY A 57 -1.19 2.16 -0.65
CA GLY A 57 -1.22 2.56 0.76
C GLY A 57 -0.81 4.02 0.97
N CYS A 58 0.20 4.52 0.27
CA CYS A 58 0.62 5.93 0.35
C CYS A 58 -0.46 6.87 -0.18
N ASP A 59 -1.06 6.57 -1.33
CA ASP A 59 -2.10 7.41 -1.93
C ASP A 59 -3.32 7.52 -1.00
N LEU A 60 -3.74 6.42 -0.38
CA LEU A 60 -4.82 6.41 0.62
C LEU A 60 -4.46 7.18 1.88
N LEU A 61 -3.21 7.08 2.37
CA LEU A 61 -2.75 7.86 3.53
C LEU A 61 -2.80 9.36 3.25
N VAL A 62 -2.41 9.79 2.05
CA VAL A 62 -2.48 11.21 1.64
C VAL A 62 -3.93 11.68 1.65
N VAL A 63 -4.85 10.93 1.06
CA VAL A 63 -6.28 11.28 1.05
C VAL A 63 -6.86 11.31 2.47
N ALA A 64 -6.57 10.30 3.29
CA ALA A 64 -7.03 10.26 4.68
C ALA A 64 -6.50 11.46 5.49
N GLN A 65 -5.21 11.81 5.37
CA GLN A 65 -4.65 12.99 6.02
C GLN A 65 -5.32 14.29 5.58
N GLN A 66 -5.53 14.47 4.28
CA GLN A 66 -6.17 15.65 3.72
C GLN A 66 -7.57 15.84 4.32
N GLN A 67 -8.37 14.78 4.32
CA GLN A 67 -9.73 14.83 4.87
C GLN A 67 -9.74 15.04 6.38
N MET A 68 -8.87 14.35 7.13
CA MET A 68 -8.77 14.49 8.59
C MET A 68 -8.29 15.87 9.06
N MET A 69 -7.39 16.50 8.30
CA MET A 69 -6.91 17.85 8.61
C MET A 69 -7.79 18.97 8.03
N GLY A 70 -8.88 18.62 7.32
CA GLY A 70 -9.69 19.59 6.57
C GLY A 70 -8.91 20.30 5.45
N TRP A 71 -7.75 19.77 5.07
CA TRP A 71 -6.88 20.32 4.05
C TRP A 71 -7.28 19.77 2.68
N LYS A 72 -7.80 20.63 1.80
CA LYS A 72 -7.94 20.31 0.37
C LYS A 72 -6.67 20.74 -0.36
N ALA A 73 -5.98 19.80 -1.01
CA ALA A 73 -4.89 20.15 -1.91
C ALA A 73 -5.39 21.09 -3.03
N PRO A 74 -4.61 22.09 -3.45
CA PRO A 74 -4.97 22.94 -4.58
C PRO A 74 -5.06 22.10 -5.86
N ALA A 75 -6.05 22.44 -6.70
CA ALA A 75 -6.38 21.77 -7.95
C ALA A 75 -5.29 21.88 -9.02
#